data_AF-A0A349DCM7-F1
#
_entry.id   AF-A0A349DCM7-F1
#
_cell.length_a   1.000
_cell.length_b   1.000
_cell.length_c   1.000
_cell.angle_alpha   90.00
_cell.angle_beta   90.00
_cell.angle_gamma   90.00
#
_symmetry.space_group_name_H-M   'P 1'
#
loop_
_entity.id
_entity.type
_entity.pdbx_description
1 polymer ?
#
loop_
_entity_poly.entity_id
_entity_poly.type
_entity_poly.pdbx_seq_one_letter_code
_entity_poly.pdbx_strand_id
1 'polypeptide(L)'
;MKKVHRTCRKVLSVFLAVTLILTTFVCFDIGALIGSAVDTDSAITVSENSVPNVYFYAPEQVYLEPKIDGYTTQGKYNYQWFVDSTIDQSTNLETLRTGENSTGNFYFYYENASQVSVSYKYLSADMTDMTAYTQTSQTSSGDYANANCTIRFDAYSTPLRAYNTSATASYIYYTVASNKISTTITRDSVSPYLAASSKGCYIEWKVTFVDKLDGLTKVVYRYTYLYKPYTQPVGAALRTKNRNGTDHFGQNVVWLSGIHGLSTTGSKYPKSATGGFGLVPFSSSNPQGIQLGDEGTKLYAQFATEVVGNGHFRYKDFSNEPAGSWVSDNASDAPYTPVKSFNFTESQQKDRVTSTDWHTYNECTAPTAMLTVDVSRYGNLNKIPNLSTGLMVTDDQDSKKGCWYVADSTGFSDSNSAKQGETKDYSIIKGWFNTYKSIMASQGGTDDMLGGGIEAEGVKYNGPVIIPISSTNATTTYTIKSVYQNHDGGDRIYNAAYMPISVTQTNKDALRTAVNKATNIVAKYGLKTDGTSVYYDSSNANWTKFVTLYQLAGKMLANLDLASTTTVSGYTMATAVSGLNSAIEAIEADARITGTASARFLALSKTSNGYKLIEVQDIEKNAAAPDASKSFA
;
A
#
# COMPACT_ATOMS: atom_id res chain seq x y z
N MET A 1 59.17 -67.03 15.72
CA MET A 1 58.46 -65.83 15.22
C MET A 1 56.92 -65.83 15.40
N LYS A 2 56.27 -66.82 16.06
CA LYS A 2 54.81 -66.76 16.33
C LYS A 2 54.41 -65.97 17.60
N LYS A 3 55.33 -65.71 18.54
CA LYS A 3 55.05 -64.94 19.77
C LYS A 3 55.05 -63.41 19.56
N VAL A 4 55.93 -62.87 18.71
CA VAL A 4 56.01 -61.42 18.43
C VAL A 4 54.78 -60.92 17.68
N HIS A 5 54.23 -61.72 16.76
CA HIS A 5 53.06 -61.32 15.96
C HIS A 5 51.75 -61.26 16.79
N ARG A 6 51.65 -62.06 17.86
CA ARG A 6 50.49 -62.09 18.77
C ARG A 6 50.52 -60.92 19.76
N THR A 7 51.70 -60.46 20.16
CA THR A 7 51.88 -59.30 21.04
C THR A 7 51.61 -57.99 20.28
N CYS A 8 52.10 -57.84 19.04
CA CYS A 8 51.81 -56.64 18.24
C CYS A 8 50.31 -56.48 17.90
N ARG A 9 49.57 -57.58 17.67
CA ARG A 9 48.11 -57.50 17.47
C ARG A 9 47.35 -57.06 18.73
N LYS A 10 47.76 -57.53 19.92
CA LYS A 10 47.13 -57.12 21.18
C LYS A 10 47.41 -55.65 21.51
N VAL A 11 48.63 -55.18 21.28
CA VAL A 11 49.00 -53.77 21.49
C VAL A 11 48.26 -52.85 20.51
N LEU A 12 48.16 -53.24 19.23
CA LEU A 12 47.43 -52.47 18.22
C LEU A 12 45.92 -52.43 18.49
N SER A 13 45.31 -53.53 18.95
CA SER A 13 43.89 -53.56 19.34
C SER A 13 43.60 -52.72 20.59
N VAL A 14 44.54 -52.67 21.55
CA VAL A 14 44.41 -51.80 22.73
C VAL A 14 44.57 -50.33 22.35
N PHE A 15 45.53 -49.99 21.47
CA PHE A 15 45.65 -48.62 20.96
C PHE A 15 44.41 -48.21 20.15
N LEU A 16 43.87 -49.07 19.27
CA LEU A 16 42.65 -48.75 18.54
C LEU A 16 41.44 -48.55 19.46
N ALA A 17 41.31 -49.38 20.50
CA ALA A 17 40.22 -49.26 21.48
C ALA A 17 40.35 -47.98 22.33
N VAL A 18 41.56 -47.62 22.75
CA VAL A 18 41.82 -46.39 23.51
C VAL A 18 41.61 -45.15 22.64
N THR A 19 41.98 -45.17 21.35
CA THR A 19 41.72 -44.06 20.43
C THR A 19 40.23 -43.91 20.11
N LEU A 20 39.46 -45.01 19.99
CA LEU A 20 38.01 -44.97 19.81
C LEU A 20 37.27 -44.45 21.05
N ILE A 21 37.78 -44.75 22.25
CA ILE A 21 37.28 -44.21 23.51
C ILE A 21 37.66 -42.72 23.62
N LEU A 22 38.89 -42.32 23.29
CA LEU A 22 39.28 -40.90 23.33
C LEU A 22 38.52 -40.04 22.31
N THR A 23 38.22 -40.53 21.11
CA THR A 23 37.45 -39.76 20.12
C THR A 23 35.96 -39.73 20.42
N THR A 24 35.41 -40.70 21.15
CA THR A 24 34.04 -40.60 21.68
C THR A 24 33.97 -39.62 22.86
N PHE A 25 34.98 -39.51 23.72
CA PHE A 25 34.98 -38.55 24.84
C PHE A 25 35.26 -37.08 24.47
N VAL A 26 35.81 -36.79 23.28
CA VAL A 26 36.10 -35.41 22.83
C VAL A 26 34.94 -34.80 22.01
N CYS A 27 33.96 -35.60 21.57
CA CYS A 27 32.79 -35.14 20.82
C CYS A 27 31.48 -35.08 21.65
N PHE A 28 31.54 -35.35 22.96
CA PHE A 28 30.42 -35.11 23.89
C PHE A 28 30.80 -33.99 24.86
N ASP A 29 30.03 -32.91 24.82
CA ASP A 29 30.05 -31.89 25.86
C ASP A 29 29.67 -32.55 27.21
N ILE A 30 30.63 -32.62 28.15
CA ILE A 30 30.44 -33.18 29.49
C ILE A 30 29.41 -32.36 30.30
N GLY A 31 28.99 -31.18 29.83
CA GLY A 31 27.81 -30.47 30.33
C GLY A 31 26.49 -31.26 30.21
N ALA A 32 26.41 -32.29 29.35
CA ALA A 32 25.21 -33.09 29.14
C ALA A 32 25.10 -34.37 30.02
N LEU A 33 26.15 -34.75 30.76
CA LEU A 33 26.18 -36.03 31.49
C LEU A 33 26.10 -35.91 33.03
N ILE A 34 26.04 -34.70 33.56
CA ILE A 34 25.53 -34.47 34.93
C ILE A 34 24.09 -33.99 34.79
N GLY A 35 23.22 -34.91 34.37
CA GLY A 35 21.81 -34.81 34.68
C GLY A 35 21.68 -34.86 36.20
N SER A 36 21.76 -33.71 36.86
CA SER A 36 20.94 -33.51 38.03
C SER A 36 19.55 -33.94 37.61
N ALA A 37 18.98 -34.90 38.32
CA ALA A 37 17.55 -35.11 38.35
C ALA A 37 16.92 -33.79 38.85
N VAL A 38 16.85 -32.81 37.96
CA VAL A 38 15.83 -31.77 38.00
C VAL A 38 14.58 -32.56 37.73
N ASP A 39 13.77 -32.68 38.76
CA ASP A 39 12.42 -33.17 38.70
C ASP A 39 11.74 -32.54 37.48
N THR A 40 11.65 -33.29 36.38
CA THR A 40 11.04 -32.80 35.14
C THR A 40 9.53 -32.59 35.32
N ASP A 41 8.98 -33.01 36.46
CA ASP A 41 7.61 -32.72 36.88
C ASP A 41 7.45 -31.29 37.43
N SER A 42 8.54 -30.54 37.62
CA SER A 42 8.49 -29.12 38.07
C SER A 42 8.95 -28.11 37.02
N ALA A 43 9.43 -28.56 35.85
CA ALA A 43 9.45 -27.68 34.70
C ALA A 43 7.99 -27.42 34.34
N ILE A 44 7.46 -26.24 34.70
CA ILE A 44 6.28 -25.69 34.04
C ILE A 44 6.70 -25.48 32.58
N THR A 45 6.66 -26.57 31.82
CA THR A 45 6.35 -26.52 30.41
C THR A 45 4.96 -25.91 30.40
N VAL A 46 4.88 -24.59 30.18
CA VAL A 46 3.63 -23.97 29.76
C VAL A 46 3.34 -24.64 28.43
N SER A 47 2.60 -25.75 28.50
CA SER A 47 2.29 -26.57 27.36
C SER A 47 1.67 -25.66 26.31
N GLU A 48 2.38 -25.62 25.21
CA GLU A 48 2.13 -24.81 24.05
C GLU A 48 0.78 -25.26 23.46
N ASN A 49 -0.26 -24.41 23.55
CA ASN A 49 -1.50 -24.39 22.74
C ASN A 49 -2.69 -23.73 23.46
N SER A 50 -2.58 -23.35 24.74
CA SER A 50 -3.73 -22.83 25.51
C SER A 50 -3.94 -21.31 25.41
N VAL A 51 -3.00 -20.52 24.89
CA VAL A 51 -3.16 -19.07 24.73
C VAL A 51 -3.91 -18.79 23.42
N PRO A 52 -5.11 -18.18 23.44
CA PRO A 52 -5.85 -17.86 22.23
C PRO A 52 -5.11 -16.85 21.35
N ASN A 53 -5.47 -16.81 20.06
CA ASN A 53 -4.91 -15.84 19.12
C ASN A 53 -5.40 -14.41 19.44
N VAL A 54 -4.51 -13.44 19.24
CA VAL A 54 -4.87 -12.01 19.17
C VAL A 54 -5.18 -11.63 17.73
N TYR A 55 -6.36 -11.07 17.48
CA TYR A 55 -6.76 -10.56 16.17
C TYR A 55 -6.73 -9.04 16.20
N PHE A 56 -5.98 -8.42 15.29
CA PHE A 56 -5.97 -6.97 15.15
C PHE A 56 -5.90 -6.58 13.67
N TYR A 57 -6.93 -5.89 13.19
CA TYR A 57 -7.05 -5.41 11.82
C TYR A 57 -7.41 -3.92 11.83
N ALA A 58 -6.71 -3.16 11.01
CA ALA A 58 -6.98 -1.77 10.71
C ALA A 58 -6.81 -1.61 9.19
N PRO A 59 -7.31 -0.52 8.58
CA PRO A 59 -7.07 -0.29 7.15
C PRO A 59 -5.59 -0.31 6.82
N GLU A 60 -5.19 -1.03 5.77
CA GLU A 60 -3.80 -1.06 5.33
C GLU A 60 -3.43 0.27 4.66
N GLN A 61 -4.35 0.81 3.85
CA GLN A 61 -4.21 2.13 3.23
C GLN A 61 -5.49 2.94 3.35
N VAL A 62 -5.33 4.25 3.33
CA VAL A 62 -6.40 5.22 3.12
C VAL A 62 -5.99 6.17 2.01
N TYR A 63 -6.81 6.26 0.96
CA TYR A 63 -6.71 7.32 -0.03
C TYR A 63 -7.36 8.56 0.56
N LEU A 64 -6.60 9.64 0.67
CA LEU A 64 -7.10 10.93 1.10
C LEU A 64 -7.88 11.60 -0.05
N GLU A 65 -8.72 12.58 0.27
CA GLU A 65 -9.46 13.36 -0.73
C GLU A 65 -8.48 14.26 -1.50
N PRO A 66 -8.54 14.33 -2.85
CA PRO A 66 -7.63 15.15 -3.62
C PRO A 66 -7.86 16.65 -3.36
N LYS A 67 -6.79 17.46 -3.41
CA LYS A 67 -6.87 18.92 -3.36
C LYS A 67 -6.12 19.53 -4.53
N ILE A 68 -6.68 20.60 -5.10
CA ILE A 68 -6.12 21.28 -6.25
C ILE A 68 -4.73 21.88 -5.97
N ASP A 69 -4.55 22.48 -4.79
CA ASP A 69 -3.32 23.12 -4.34
C ASP A 69 -2.36 22.18 -3.61
N GLY A 70 -2.64 20.87 -3.62
CA GLY A 70 -1.88 19.89 -2.85
C GLY A 70 -0.41 19.77 -3.26
N TYR A 71 -0.03 20.20 -4.45
CA TYR A 71 1.36 20.19 -4.92
C TYR A 71 2.13 21.49 -4.70
N THR A 72 1.42 22.56 -4.36
CA THR A 72 2.03 23.88 -4.17
C THR A 72 2.02 24.30 -2.71
N THR A 73 1.11 23.72 -1.93
CA THR A 73 0.90 24.09 -0.54
C THR A 73 0.92 22.86 0.38
N GLN A 74 1.33 23.10 1.61
CA GLN A 74 1.12 22.15 2.69
C GLN A 74 -0.33 22.22 3.14
N GLY A 75 -0.94 21.08 3.44
CA GLY A 75 -2.32 21.05 3.90
C GLY A 75 -2.71 19.75 4.57
N LYS A 76 -3.90 19.76 5.16
CA LYS A 76 -4.58 18.56 5.63
C LYS A 76 -5.58 18.07 4.60
N TYR A 77 -5.95 16.81 4.67
CA TYR A 77 -6.86 16.18 3.74
C TYR A 77 -7.89 15.36 4.50
N ASN A 78 -9.11 15.31 3.99
CA ASN A 78 -10.12 14.39 4.50
C ASN A 78 -9.81 12.97 4.05
N TYR A 79 -10.34 12.00 4.76
CA TYR A 79 -10.22 10.60 4.35
C TYR A 79 -11.28 10.33 3.27
N GLN A 80 -10.93 9.55 2.25
CA GLN A 80 -11.84 9.27 1.13
C GLN A 80 -12.15 7.78 1.02
N TRP A 81 -11.14 6.96 0.73
CA TRP A 81 -11.32 5.53 0.49
C TRP A 81 -10.44 4.67 1.37
N PHE A 82 -10.98 3.56 1.86
CA PHE A 82 -10.30 2.65 2.77
C PHE A 82 -9.95 1.33 2.06
N VAL A 83 -8.69 0.90 2.20
CA VAL A 83 -8.20 -0.38 1.72
C VAL A 83 -7.96 -1.29 2.92
N ASP A 84 -8.82 -2.26 3.12
CA ASP A 84 -8.90 -3.04 4.37
C ASP A 84 -9.59 -4.40 4.15
N SER A 85 -10.18 -4.96 5.20
CA SER A 85 -10.79 -6.28 5.20
C SER A 85 -12.13 -6.30 5.93
N THR A 86 -13.04 -7.19 5.52
CA THR A 86 -14.22 -7.58 6.29
C THR A 86 -13.82 -8.65 7.31
N ILE A 87 -14.46 -8.66 8.48
CA ILE A 87 -14.18 -9.65 9.54
C ILE A 87 -15.35 -10.61 9.66
N ASP A 88 -15.06 -11.92 9.55
CA ASP A 88 -16.01 -12.96 9.95
C ASP A 88 -16.06 -13.01 11.48
N GLN A 89 -17.21 -12.64 12.04
CA GLN A 89 -17.40 -12.54 13.48
C GLN A 89 -17.39 -13.90 14.21
N SER A 90 -17.55 -15.01 13.48
CA SER A 90 -17.52 -16.36 14.06
C SER A 90 -16.09 -16.90 14.20
N THR A 91 -15.20 -16.55 13.28
CA THR A 91 -13.81 -17.03 13.24
C THR A 91 -12.78 -15.97 13.61
N ASN A 92 -13.17 -14.68 13.62
CA ASN A 92 -12.31 -13.51 13.73
C ASN A 92 -11.30 -13.36 12.57
N LEU A 93 -11.50 -14.08 11.47
CA LEU A 93 -10.60 -14.02 10.31
C LEU A 93 -11.03 -12.90 9.35
N GLU A 94 -10.02 -12.32 8.71
CA GLU A 94 -10.23 -11.25 7.73
C GLU A 94 -10.45 -11.80 6.31
N THR A 95 -11.23 -11.08 5.51
CA THR A 95 -11.35 -11.27 4.06
C THR A 95 -11.13 -9.91 3.39
N LEU A 96 -10.19 -9.85 2.45
CA LEU A 96 -9.81 -8.59 1.79
C LEU A 96 -10.99 -7.95 1.07
N ARG A 97 -11.19 -6.65 1.29
CA ARG A 97 -12.11 -5.84 0.46
C ARG A 97 -11.37 -5.27 -0.74
N THR A 98 -12.11 -5.03 -1.81
CA THR A 98 -11.63 -4.47 -3.08
C THR A 98 -12.46 -3.24 -3.46
N GLY A 99 -11.93 -2.37 -4.32
CA GLY A 99 -12.62 -1.16 -4.73
C GLY A 99 -12.58 -0.02 -3.71
N GLU A 100 -13.48 0.94 -3.90
CA GLU A 100 -13.59 2.17 -3.10
C GLU A 100 -14.56 1.95 -1.93
N ASN A 101 -14.03 1.76 -0.73
CA ASN A 101 -14.83 1.63 0.49
C ASN A 101 -14.91 2.97 1.23
N SER A 102 -16.12 3.42 1.58
CA SER A 102 -16.36 4.72 2.23
C SER A 102 -16.14 4.73 3.74
N THR A 103 -15.93 3.58 4.37
CA THR A 103 -15.57 3.43 5.78
C THR A 103 -14.50 2.37 5.93
N GLY A 104 -13.60 2.49 6.91
CA GLY A 104 -12.53 1.52 7.17
C GLY A 104 -12.79 0.68 8.41
N ASN A 105 -12.87 -0.64 8.29
CA ASN A 105 -13.06 -1.55 9.41
C ASN A 105 -11.86 -1.49 10.36
N PHE A 106 -12.16 -1.37 11.65
CA PHE A 106 -11.18 -1.36 12.73
C PHE A 106 -11.61 -2.39 13.79
N TYR A 107 -10.79 -3.43 13.93
CA TYR A 107 -11.15 -4.62 14.69
C TYR A 107 -10.03 -5.08 15.60
N PHE A 108 -10.33 -5.27 16.88
CA PHE A 108 -9.46 -5.97 17.81
C PHE A 108 -10.26 -7.02 18.56
N TYR A 109 -9.70 -8.21 18.74
CA TYR A 109 -10.25 -9.22 19.61
C TYR A 109 -9.14 -10.07 20.23
N TYR A 110 -9.22 -10.25 21.55
CA TYR A 110 -8.46 -11.27 22.25
C TYR A 110 -9.32 -11.77 23.42
N GLU A 111 -9.59 -13.07 23.45
CA GLU A 111 -10.54 -13.67 24.40
C GLU A 111 -10.28 -13.27 25.86
N ASN A 112 -9.01 -13.32 26.27
CA ASN A 112 -8.59 -13.02 27.64
C ASN A 112 -8.26 -11.54 27.88
N ALA A 113 -8.54 -10.63 26.93
CA ALA A 113 -8.30 -9.22 27.14
C ALA A 113 -9.24 -8.60 28.19
N SER A 114 -8.70 -7.66 28.94
CA SER A 114 -9.41 -6.66 29.73
C SER A 114 -8.69 -5.32 29.62
N GLN A 115 -9.36 -4.24 30.04
CA GLN A 115 -8.79 -2.87 30.00
C GLN A 115 -8.20 -2.52 28.63
N VAL A 116 -8.93 -2.84 27.56
CA VAL A 116 -8.45 -2.62 26.20
C VAL A 116 -8.45 -1.13 25.90
N SER A 117 -7.31 -0.61 25.45
CA SER A 117 -7.17 0.75 24.97
C SER A 117 -6.49 0.78 23.61
N VAL A 118 -7.02 1.57 22.69
CA VAL A 118 -6.39 1.86 21.41
C VAL A 118 -5.65 3.18 21.55
N SER A 119 -4.47 3.23 20.96
CA SER A 119 -3.75 4.45 20.73
C SER A 119 -3.12 4.53 19.35
N TYR A 120 -2.83 5.75 18.90
CA TYR A 120 -2.13 5.95 17.65
C TYR A 120 -1.15 7.12 17.68
N LYS A 121 -0.18 7.07 16.76
CA LYS A 121 0.68 8.19 16.37
C LYS A 121 0.89 8.19 14.86
N TYR A 122 1.28 9.35 14.32
CA TYR A 122 1.67 9.46 12.92
C TYR A 122 3.17 9.25 12.77
N LEU A 123 3.57 8.59 11.68
CA LEU A 123 4.96 8.46 11.26
C LEU A 123 5.12 9.13 9.90
N SER A 124 6.24 9.78 9.65
CA SER A 124 6.59 10.30 8.31
C SER A 124 6.80 9.17 7.30
N ALA A 125 6.93 9.52 6.02
CA ALA A 125 7.12 8.55 4.94
C ALA A 125 8.39 7.69 5.08
N ASP A 126 9.40 8.17 5.81
CA ASP A 126 10.62 7.44 6.17
C ASP A 126 10.45 6.55 7.42
N MET A 127 9.23 6.40 7.91
CA MET A 127 8.84 5.54 9.03
C MET A 127 9.35 5.99 10.42
N THR A 128 9.74 7.26 10.54
CA THR A 128 10.11 7.89 11.82
C THR A 128 8.94 8.64 12.46
N ASP A 129 9.02 8.93 13.75
CA ASP A 129 7.93 9.60 14.47
C ASP A 129 7.71 11.02 13.92
N MET A 130 6.48 11.30 13.52
CA MET A 130 6.10 12.63 13.06
C MET A 130 6.05 13.60 14.23
N THR A 131 6.53 14.83 14.03
CA THR A 131 6.43 15.87 15.05
C THR A 131 4.96 16.22 15.30
N ALA A 132 4.57 16.22 16.58
CA ALA A 132 3.20 16.52 17.01
C ALA A 132 3.16 17.74 17.94
N TYR A 133 2.32 18.71 17.61
CA TYR A 133 2.12 19.95 18.36
C TYR A 133 0.80 19.95 19.12
N THR A 134 0.78 20.56 20.31
CA THR A 134 -0.44 20.72 21.12
C THR A 134 -1.36 21.82 20.61
N GLN A 135 -0.81 22.85 19.98
CA GLN A 135 -1.54 24.05 19.59
C GLN A 135 -2.08 23.94 18.17
N THR A 136 -3.31 24.43 17.97
CA THR A 136 -4.00 24.42 16.67
C THR A 136 -3.39 25.38 15.65
N SER A 137 -2.72 26.44 16.11
CA SER A 137 -2.17 27.53 15.28
C SER A 137 -0.72 27.33 14.85
N GLN A 138 -0.05 26.26 15.27
CA GLN A 138 1.37 26.07 14.99
C GLN A 138 1.61 25.64 13.53
N THR A 139 2.57 26.30 12.88
CA THR A 139 2.99 26.03 11.49
C THR A 139 4.44 25.56 11.46
N SER A 140 4.75 24.58 10.60
CA SER A 140 6.11 24.06 10.38
C SER A 140 6.34 23.79 8.90
N SER A 141 7.59 23.93 8.42
CA SER A 141 8.00 23.51 7.08
C SER A 141 8.25 22.00 7.08
N GLY A 142 7.25 21.18 6.71
CA GLY A 142 7.36 19.72 6.68
C GLY A 142 6.11 19.03 7.22
N ASP A 143 6.07 17.70 7.21
CA ASP A 143 4.90 16.99 7.74
C ASP A 143 4.80 17.14 9.26
N TYR A 144 3.60 17.44 9.77
CA TYR A 144 3.35 17.50 11.21
C TYR A 144 1.91 17.21 11.58
N ALA A 145 1.70 16.78 12.82
CA ALA A 145 0.38 16.64 13.42
C ALA A 145 0.11 17.74 14.44
N ASN A 146 -1.16 18.14 14.58
CA ASN A 146 -1.61 18.97 15.70
C ASN A 146 -3.05 18.63 16.10
N ALA A 147 -3.61 19.35 17.08
CA ALA A 147 -4.96 19.08 17.60
C ALA A 147 -6.12 19.17 16.58
N ASN A 148 -5.85 19.64 15.35
CA ASN A 148 -6.82 19.67 14.24
C ASN A 148 -6.74 18.45 13.31
N CYS A 149 -5.86 17.50 13.59
CA CYS A 149 -5.77 16.21 12.90
C CYS A 149 -6.58 15.19 13.70
N THR A 150 -7.51 14.50 13.04
CA THR A 150 -8.54 13.73 13.75
C THR A 150 -8.83 12.38 13.12
N ILE A 151 -9.12 11.39 13.95
CA ILE A 151 -9.64 10.09 13.55
C ILE A 151 -11.05 9.94 14.12
N ARG A 152 -12.03 9.75 13.24
CA ARG A 152 -13.42 9.51 13.63
C ARG A 152 -13.71 8.02 13.60
N PHE A 153 -13.88 7.42 14.78
CA PHE A 153 -14.53 6.12 14.90
C PHE A 153 -16.05 6.29 14.96
N ASP A 154 -16.79 5.48 14.21
CA ASP A 154 -18.26 5.54 14.15
C ASP A 154 -18.91 5.31 15.52
N ALA A 155 -18.35 4.39 16.31
CA ALA A 155 -18.84 4.09 17.66
C ALA A 155 -18.54 5.19 18.69
N TYR A 156 -17.83 6.26 18.32
CA TYR A 156 -17.37 7.28 19.27
C TYR A 156 -17.75 8.70 18.82
N SER A 157 -18.54 9.39 19.66
CA SER A 157 -19.16 10.67 19.32
C SER A 157 -18.19 11.85 19.21
N THR A 158 -16.97 11.74 19.72
CA THR A 158 -15.93 12.78 19.64
C THR A 158 -14.75 12.27 18.82
N PRO A 159 -14.30 12.96 17.75
CA PRO A 159 -13.11 12.51 17.03
C PRO A 159 -11.89 12.43 17.95
N LEU A 160 -11.08 11.38 17.79
CA LEU A 160 -9.78 11.27 18.44
C LEU A 160 -8.84 12.32 17.83
N ARG A 161 -8.18 13.14 18.65
CA ARG A 161 -7.36 14.28 18.21
C ARG A 161 -5.90 14.07 18.58
N ALA A 162 -4.95 14.36 17.69
CA ALA A 162 -3.53 14.37 18.04
C ALA A 162 -3.24 15.33 19.19
N TYR A 163 -2.99 14.76 20.38
CA TYR A 163 -2.59 15.47 21.59
C TYR A 163 -1.23 14.97 22.04
N ASN A 164 -0.23 15.86 22.09
CA ASN A 164 1.07 15.55 22.63
C ASN A 164 1.21 16.09 24.05
N THR A 165 1.19 15.26 25.09
CA THR A 165 1.29 15.73 26.49
C THR A 165 2.72 15.81 27.03
N SER A 166 3.75 15.41 26.27
CA SER A 166 5.16 15.54 26.69
C SER A 166 6.10 15.49 25.47
N ALA A 167 7.38 15.82 25.62
CA ALA A 167 8.36 15.90 24.53
C ALA A 167 8.69 14.56 23.80
N THR A 168 7.83 13.55 23.95
CA THR A 168 7.88 12.23 23.30
C THR A 168 6.47 11.93 22.80
N ALA A 169 6.30 11.66 21.50
CA ALA A 169 5.02 11.53 20.79
C ALA A 169 3.97 10.73 21.60
N SER A 170 3.11 11.44 22.33
CA SER A 170 2.16 10.81 23.24
C SER A 170 0.84 10.50 22.55
N TYR A 171 0.37 9.31 22.87
CA TYR A 171 -0.72 8.54 22.29
C TYR A 171 -2.11 9.10 22.64
N ILE A 172 -3.07 9.03 21.73
CA ILE A 172 -4.48 9.39 22.01
C ILE A 172 -5.24 8.12 22.35
N TYR A 173 -5.94 8.09 23.48
CA TYR A 173 -6.53 6.87 24.00
C TYR A 173 -8.02 6.77 23.69
N TYR A 174 -8.44 5.61 23.16
CA TYR A 174 -9.82 5.15 23.19
C TYR A 174 -9.87 3.87 24.02
N THR A 175 -10.50 3.92 25.19
CA THR A 175 -10.59 2.76 26.10
C THR A 175 -11.97 2.12 26.00
N VAL A 176 -12.00 0.80 25.87
CA VAL A 176 -13.23 0.00 25.87
C VAL A 176 -13.19 -0.96 27.05
N ALA A 177 -14.29 -0.99 27.81
CA ALA A 177 -14.52 -1.99 28.86
C ALA A 177 -14.97 -3.33 28.25
N SER A 178 -14.27 -3.81 27.22
CA SER A 178 -14.57 -5.04 26.49
C SER A 178 -13.27 -5.72 26.06
N ASN A 179 -13.33 -7.01 25.79
CA ASN A 179 -12.24 -7.77 25.17
C ASN A 179 -12.21 -7.62 23.63
N LYS A 180 -13.15 -6.83 23.09
CA LYS A 180 -13.39 -6.64 21.66
C LYS A 180 -13.58 -5.17 21.30
N ILE A 181 -13.03 -4.79 20.16
CA ILE A 181 -13.32 -3.54 19.45
C ILE A 181 -13.79 -3.92 18.05
N SER A 182 -14.95 -3.42 17.64
CA SER A 182 -15.50 -3.65 16.31
C SER A 182 -16.21 -2.37 15.88
N THR A 183 -15.50 -1.52 15.14
CA THR A 183 -16.02 -0.23 14.68
C THR A 183 -15.46 0.09 13.29
N THR A 184 -15.81 1.26 12.76
CA THR A 184 -15.28 1.76 11.50
C THR A 184 -14.68 3.15 11.66
N ILE A 185 -13.65 3.45 10.87
CA ILE A 185 -13.12 4.79 10.66
C ILE A 185 -13.95 5.45 9.54
N THR A 186 -14.41 6.68 9.77
CA THR A 186 -15.24 7.42 8.79
C THR A 186 -14.44 8.46 8.01
N ARG A 187 -15.04 8.96 6.92
CA ARG A 187 -14.49 10.04 6.08
C ARG A 187 -14.43 11.41 6.77
N ASP A 188 -15.04 11.55 7.95
CA ASP A 188 -14.92 12.77 8.78
C ASP A 188 -13.55 12.87 9.46
N SER A 189 -12.69 11.88 9.27
CA SER A 189 -11.29 11.90 9.70
C SER A 189 -10.48 12.88 8.85
N VAL A 190 -9.49 13.51 9.48
CA VAL A 190 -8.64 14.54 8.88
C VAL A 190 -7.18 14.19 9.13
N SER A 191 -6.39 14.17 8.05
CA SER A 191 -4.97 13.82 8.06
C SER A 191 -4.12 14.79 8.90
N PRO A 192 -2.85 14.43 9.20
CA PRO A 192 -1.82 15.41 9.52
C PRO A 192 -1.63 16.42 8.40
N TYR A 193 -0.92 17.50 8.69
CA TYR A 193 -0.43 18.42 7.66
C TYR A 193 0.63 17.69 6.86
N LEU A 194 0.41 17.58 5.57
CA LEU A 194 1.35 17.00 4.62
C LEU A 194 1.92 18.11 3.76
N ALA A 195 3.24 18.19 3.66
CA ALA A 195 3.94 19.12 2.79
C ALA A 195 3.58 18.89 1.32
N ALA A 196 3.77 19.92 0.50
CA ALA A 196 3.53 19.87 -0.94
C ALA A 196 4.22 18.66 -1.61
N SER A 197 5.46 18.37 -1.21
CA SER A 197 6.28 17.26 -1.73
C SER A 197 5.95 15.88 -1.17
N SER A 198 5.16 15.78 -0.10
CA SER A 198 4.87 14.52 0.57
C SER A 198 3.90 13.67 -0.24
N LYS A 199 4.14 12.36 -0.31
CA LYS A 199 3.23 11.37 -0.91
C LYS A 199 2.21 10.80 0.07
N GLY A 200 2.43 11.03 1.36
CA GLY A 200 1.64 10.42 2.42
C GLY A 200 2.43 10.26 3.70
N CYS A 201 1.81 9.63 4.68
CA CYS A 201 2.42 9.31 5.98
C CYS A 201 1.82 8.00 6.52
N TYR A 202 2.30 7.50 7.65
CA TYR A 202 1.73 6.32 8.30
C TYR A 202 0.98 6.69 9.58
N ILE A 203 0.04 5.83 9.94
CA ILE A 203 -0.47 5.70 11.30
C ILE A 203 0.11 4.42 11.88
N GLU A 204 0.73 4.52 13.06
CA GLU A 204 0.97 3.37 13.91
C GLU A 204 -0.18 3.26 14.90
N TRP A 205 -0.88 2.13 14.86
CA TRP A 205 -1.88 1.77 15.84
C TRP A 205 -1.27 0.83 16.87
N LYS A 206 -1.56 1.11 18.14
CA LYS A 206 -1.16 0.29 19.28
C LYS A 206 -2.38 -0.02 20.13
N VAL A 207 -2.72 -1.29 20.27
CA VAL A 207 -3.71 -1.72 21.27
C VAL A 207 -2.97 -2.22 22.50
N THR A 208 -3.31 -1.66 23.66
CA THR A 208 -2.83 -2.08 24.98
C THR A 208 -3.95 -2.80 25.70
N PHE A 209 -3.68 -3.95 26.32
CA PHE A 209 -4.66 -4.75 27.05
C PHE A 209 -4.00 -5.48 28.23
N VAL A 210 -4.79 -5.78 29.26
CA VAL A 210 -4.41 -6.68 30.35
C VAL A 210 -4.88 -8.08 30.01
N ASP A 211 -3.96 -9.04 29.95
CA ASP A 211 -4.27 -10.45 29.76
C ASP A 211 -4.72 -11.08 31.08
N LYS A 212 -5.94 -11.62 31.12
CA LYS A 212 -6.52 -12.23 32.33
C LYS A 212 -5.83 -13.54 32.72
N LEU A 213 -5.08 -14.19 31.83
CA LEU A 213 -4.38 -15.43 32.14
C LEU A 213 -3.23 -15.22 33.13
N ASP A 214 -2.55 -14.07 33.04
CA ASP A 214 -1.36 -13.78 33.84
C ASP A 214 -1.41 -12.43 34.56
N GLY A 215 -2.44 -11.61 34.30
CA GLY A 215 -2.62 -10.28 34.87
C GLY A 215 -1.70 -9.21 34.30
N LEU A 216 -0.96 -9.50 33.22
CA LEU A 216 0.10 -8.64 32.71
C LEU A 216 -0.40 -7.77 31.55
N THR A 217 0.14 -6.55 31.48
CA THR A 217 -0.19 -5.59 30.41
C THR A 217 0.65 -5.89 29.16
N LYS A 218 -0.01 -6.06 28.02
CA LYS A 218 0.57 -6.42 26.73
C LYS A 218 0.11 -5.46 25.64
N VAL A 219 0.83 -5.44 24.52
CA VAL A 219 0.51 -4.59 23.36
C VAL A 219 0.56 -5.35 22.03
N VAL A 220 -0.16 -4.84 21.04
CA VAL A 220 -0.14 -5.30 19.65
C VAL A 220 -0.16 -4.12 18.67
N TYR A 221 0.49 -4.26 17.51
CA TYR A 221 0.69 -3.17 16.55
C TYR A 221 0.06 -3.45 15.18
N ARG A 222 -0.46 -2.38 14.55
CA ARG A 222 -0.87 -2.36 13.13
C ARG A 222 -0.51 -1.02 12.51
N TYR A 223 -0.46 -0.98 11.19
CA TYR A 223 -0.08 0.22 10.44
C TYR A 223 -1.06 0.51 9.32
N THR A 224 -1.30 1.79 9.06
CA THR A 224 -2.08 2.30 7.94
C THR A 224 -1.26 3.32 7.17
N TYR A 225 -1.22 3.25 5.85
CA TYR A 225 -0.63 4.31 5.03
C TYR A 225 -1.70 5.30 4.58
N LEU A 226 -1.53 6.57 4.91
CA LEU A 226 -2.35 7.67 4.41
C LEU A 226 -1.75 8.18 3.10
N TYR A 227 -2.33 7.81 1.97
CA TYR A 227 -1.88 8.21 0.65
C TYR A 227 -2.48 9.55 0.25
N LYS A 228 -1.61 10.52 -0.05
CA LYS A 228 -1.99 11.81 -0.63
C LYS A 228 -2.08 11.64 -2.16
N PRO A 229 -3.28 11.78 -2.76
CA PRO A 229 -3.47 11.48 -4.18
C PRO A 229 -2.60 12.31 -5.11
N TYR A 230 -2.11 11.65 -6.16
CA TYR A 230 -1.39 12.34 -7.23
C TYR A 230 -2.40 13.02 -8.19
N THR A 231 -2.61 14.33 -8.07
CA THR A 231 -3.67 15.04 -8.82
C THR A 231 -3.31 15.47 -10.25
N GLN A 232 -2.04 15.34 -10.65
CA GLN A 232 -1.56 15.70 -11.99
C GLN A 232 -2.07 14.65 -13.01
N PRO A 233 -2.87 15.06 -14.01
CA PRO A 233 -3.32 14.17 -15.06
C PRO A 233 -2.20 13.91 -16.07
N VAL A 234 -2.31 12.84 -16.84
CA VAL A 234 -1.40 12.51 -17.95
C VAL A 234 -2.20 12.15 -19.17
N GLY A 235 -1.75 12.55 -20.36
CA GLY A 235 -2.59 12.33 -21.54
C GLY A 235 -2.00 12.85 -22.84
N ALA A 236 -2.90 13.01 -23.81
CA ALA A 236 -2.57 13.52 -25.13
C ALA A 236 -3.67 14.46 -25.64
N ALA A 237 -3.26 15.45 -26.43
CA ALA A 237 -4.13 16.37 -27.13
C ALA A 237 -3.86 16.27 -28.63
N LEU A 238 -4.91 16.05 -29.43
CA LEU A 238 -4.79 15.83 -30.87
C LEU A 238 -5.62 16.88 -31.60
N ARG A 239 -4.97 17.58 -32.52
CA ARG A 239 -5.62 18.51 -33.45
C ARG A 239 -5.54 17.95 -34.85
N THR A 240 -6.68 17.76 -35.51
CA THR A 240 -6.69 17.28 -36.89
C THR A 240 -7.64 18.10 -37.74
N LYS A 241 -7.17 18.44 -38.95
CA LYS A 241 -7.94 19.18 -39.95
C LYS A 241 -7.85 18.46 -41.29
N ASN A 242 -9.01 18.20 -41.88
CA ASN A 242 -9.13 17.74 -43.26
C ASN A 242 -9.51 18.94 -44.14
N ARG A 243 -8.88 19.07 -45.30
CA ARG A 243 -9.03 20.23 -46.20
C ARG A 243 -9.52 19.85 -47.59
N ASN A 244 -9.99 18.60 -47.77
CA ASN A 244 -10.52 18.17 -49.04
C ASN A 244 -11.92 18.76 -49.25
N GLY A 245 -12.10 19.56 -50.30
CA GLY A 245 -13.39 20.20 -50.55
C GLY A 245 -13.73 21.27 -49.52
N THR A 246 -14.54 20.92 -48.51
CA THR A 246 -14.86 21.81 -47.37
C THR A 246 -14.06 21.39 -46.16
N ASP A 247 -13.44 22.35 -45.49
CA ASP A 247 -12.70 22.09 -44.27
C ASP A 247 -13.62 21.45 -43.21
N HIS A 248 -13.17 20.37 -42.57
CA HIS A 248 -13.75 19.89 -41.32
C HIS A 248 -12.68 19.55 -40.31
N PHE A 249 -13.06 19.62 -39.04
CA PHE A 249 -12.16 19.55 -37.90
C PHE A 249 -12.52 18.36 -37.03
N GLY A 250 -11.51 17.76 -36.41
CA GLY A 250 -11.69 16.69 -35.45
C GLY A 250 -10.58 16.75 -34.43
N GLN A 251 -10.91 17.16 -33.21
CA GLN A 251 -9.96 17.39 -32.15
C GLN A 251 -10.44 16.78 -30.84
N ASN A 252 -9.50 16.19 -30.09
CA ASN A 252 -9.82 15.57 -28.82
C ASN A 252 -8.66 15.63 -27.83
N VAL A 253 -9.02 15.59 -26.55
CA VAL A 253 -8.11 15.45 -25.42
C VAL A 253 -8.48 14.16 -24.69
N VAL A 254 -7.45 13.39 -24.31
CA VAL A 254 -7.60 12.18 -23.50
C VAL A 254 -6.72 12.28 -22.27
N TRP A 255 -7.12 11.62 -21.20
CA TRP A 255 -6.34 11.66 -19.96
C TRP A 255 -6.51 10.41 -19.11
N LEU A 256 -5.55 10.21 -18.21
CA LEU A 256 -5.63 9.36 -17.03
C LEU A 256 -5.60 10.22 -15.77
N SER A 257 -6.31 9.77 -14.74
CA SER A 257 -6.27 10.34 -13.39
C SER A 257 -6.21 9.25 -12.32
N GLY A 258 -5.86 9.60 -11.09
CA GLY A 258 -5.68 8.62 -9.99
C GLY A 258 -4.44 7.73 -10.12
N ILE A 259 -3.48 8.12 -10.96
CA ILE A 259 -2.17 7.47 -11.06
C ILE A 259 -1.34 7.74 -9.79
N HIS A 260 -0.17 7.11 -9.62
CA HIS A 260 0.74 7.38 -8.49
C HIS A 260 1.96 8.23 -8.87
N GLY A 261 2.13 8.50 -10.17
CA GLY A 261 3.22 9.32 -10.70
C GLY A 261 3.43 9.14 -12.19
N LEU A 262 4.60 9.54 -12.68
CA LEU A 262 5.02 9.46 -14.08
C LEU A 262 6.38 8.78 -14.17
N SER A 263 6.56 7.87 -15.13
CA SER A 263 7.88 7.29 -15.45
C SER A 263 8.54 8.00 -16.63
N THR A 264 7.76 8.67 -17.47
CA THR A 264 8.26 9.60 -18.50
C THR A 264 7.47 10.90 -18.47
N THR A 265 8.11 11.99 -18.90
CA THR A 265 7.46 13.31 -19.06
C THR A 265 7.10 13.56 -20.51
N GLY A 266 6.08 14.39 -20.72
CA GLY A 266 5.65 14.86 -22.03
C GLY A 266 6.30 16.18 -22.44
N SER A 267 5.73 16.78 -23.47
CA SER A 267 6.19 18.06 -24.02
C SER A 267 5.38 19.28 -23.53
N LYS A 268 4.15 19.06 -23.05
CA LYS A 268 3.21 20.11 -22.64
C LYS A 268 2.73 19.94 -21.19
N TYR A 269 2.47 21.06 -20.53
CA TYR A 269 1.71 21.12 -19.29
C TYR A 269 0.21 21.04 -19.58
N PRO A 270 -0.59 20.28 -18.83
CA PRO A 270 -2.03 20.49 -18.80
C PRO A 270 -2.31 21.81 -18.09
N LYS A 271 -3.08 22.70 -18.71
CA LYS A 271 -3.38 24.00 -18.10
C LYS A 271 -4.18 23.82 -16.81
N SER A 272 -3.92 24.66 -15.83
CA SER A 272 -4.66 24.66 -14.55
C SER A 272 -4.87 26.04 -13.94
N ALA A 273 -4.45 27.10 -14.64
CA ALA A 273 -4.78 28.46 -14.26
C ALA A 273 -6.30 28.70 -14.31
N THR A 274 -6.81 29.50 -13.37
CA THR A 274 -8.22 29.89 -13.33
C THR A 274 -8.56 30.87 -14.45
N GLY A 275 -9.82 30.88 -14.90
CA GLY A 275 -10.30 31.86 -15.89
C GLY A 275 -9.96 31.54 -17.35
N GLY A 276 -9.67 30.28 -17.69
CA GLY A 276 -9.38 29.82 -19.05
C GLY A 276 -9.71 28.33 -19.26
N PHE A 277 -9.02 27.69 -20.22
CA PHE A 277 -9.09 26.23 -20.38
C PHE A 277 -8.32 25.56 -19.24
N GLY A 278 -9.04 24.95 -18.30
CA GLY A 278 -8.46 24.11 -17.26
C GLY A 278 -8.53 22.63 -17.66
N LEU A 279 -7.46 21.88 -17.40
CA LEU A 279 -7.33 20.44 -17.62
C LEU A 279 -6.83 19.73 -16.36
N VAL A 280 -7.58 19.83 -15.26
CA VAL A 280 -7.37 19.05 -14.01
C VAL A 280 -8.58 18.15 -13.74
N PRO A 281 -8.76 17.05 -14.50
CA PRO A 281 -10.00 16.28 -14.54
C PRO A 281 -10.15 15.26 -13.41
N PHE A 282 -9.34 15.30 -12.35
CA PHE A 282 -9.20 14.21 -11.35
C PHE A 282 -10.54 13.57 -10.99
N SER A 283 -10.68 12.27 -11.23
CA SER A 283 -11.95 11.56 -11.10
C SER A 283 -11.98 10.65 -9.88
N SER A 284 -13.19 10.45 -9.37
CA SER A 284 -13.46 9.59 -8.22
C SER A 284 -14.91 9.15 -8.24
N SER A 285 -15.28 8.06 -7.57
CA SER A 285 -16.71 7.77 -7.32
C SER A 285 -17.33 8.68 -6.25
N ASN A 286 -16.54 9.58 -5.64
CA ASN A 286 -16.99 10.53 -4.64
C ASN A 286 -17.94 11.57 -5.25
N PRO A 287 -19.21 11.65 -4.82
CA PRO A 287 -20.24 12.47 -5.47
C PRO A 287 -20.12 13.98 -5.20
N GLN A 288 -18.99 14.45 -4.65
CA GLN A 288 -18.75 15.89 -4.42
C GLN A 288 -18.38 16.66 -5.71
N GLY A 289 -17.97 15.95 -6.77
CA GLY A 289 -17.64 16.55 -8.06
C GLY A 289 -18.82 16.59 -9.04
N ILE A 290 -18.51 16.75 -10.33
CA ILE A 290 -19.50 16.63 -11.40
C ILE A 290 -19.37 15.27 -12.07
N GLN A 291 -20.47 14.54 -12.23
CA GLN A 291 -20.48 13.31 -13.01
C GLN A 291 -20.35 13.62 -14.50
N LEU A 292 -19.34 13.04 -15.17
CA LEU A 292 -19.03 13.34 -16.58
C LEU A 292 -19.01 12.09 -17.45
N GLY A 293 -19.19 12.27 -18.76
CA GLY A 293 -19.23 11.21 -19.76
C GLY A 293 -20.63 11.02 -20.35
N ASP A 294 -20.68 10.41 -21.53
CA ASP A 294 -21.92 10.14 -22.27
C ASP A 294 -22.27 8.64 -22.26
N GLU A 295 -21.28 7.75 -22.18
CA GLU A 295 -21.51 6.28 -22.10
C GLU A 295 -20.76 5.57 -20.97
N GLY A 296 -21.22 4.35 -20.67
CA GLY A 296 -20.61 3.44 -19.69
C GLY A 296 -20.74 3.91 -18.24
N THR A 297 -19.96 3.30 -17.35
CA THR A 297 -19.86 3.75 -15.95
C THR A 297 -19.08 5.04 -15.87
N LYS A 298 -19.70 6.09 -15.34
CA LYS A 298 -19.18 7.45 -15.26
C LYS A 298 -18.77 7.82 -13.83
N LEU A 299 -17.62 8.46 -13.68
CA LEU A 299 -17.09 8.96 -12.42
C LEU A 299 -17.25 10.48 -12.28
N TYR A 300 -17.14 10.95 -11.05
CA TYR A 300 -17.21 12.37 -10.71
C TYR A 300 -15.84 13.03 -10.82
N ALA A 301 -15.70 14.00 -11.72
CA ALA A 301 -14.54 14.87 -11.80
C ALA A 301 -14.58 15.88 -10.65
N GLN A 302 -13.60 15.80 -9.74
CA GLN A 302 -13.56 16.53 -8.48
C GLN A 302 -13.26 18.02 -8.66
N PHE A 303 -12.59 18.41 -9.75
CA PHE A 303 -12.23 19.80 -10.03
C PHE A 303 -12.91 20.37 -11.29
N ALA A 304 -14.04 19.78 -11.68
CA ALA A 304 -14.84 20.21 -12.81
C ALA A 304 -15.81 21.35 -12.44
N THR A 305 -16.07 22.26 -13.37
CA THR A 305 -17.14 23.26 -13.23
C THR A 305 -17.71 23.67 -14.58
N GLU A 306 -18.93 24.18 -14.50
CA GLU A 306 -19.67 24.85 -15.57
C GLU A 306 -19.27 26.33 -15.71
N VAL A 307 -18.75 26.92 -14.63
CA VAL A 307 -18.46 28.36 -14.57
C VAL A 307 -17.03 28.62 -15.05
N VAL A 308 -16.90 29.16 -16.26
CA VAL A 308 -15.62 29.48 -16.95
C VAL A 308 -14.61 30.24 -16.06
N GLY A 309 -15.08 31.08 -15.13
CA GLY A 309 -14.22 31.85 -14.23
C GLY A 309 -13.60 31.08 -13.06
N ASN A 310 -14.12 29.89 -12.72
CA ASN A 310 -13.80 29.19 -11.47
C ASN A 310 -13.20 27.78 -11.68
N GLY A 311 -13.02 27.36 -12.93
CA GLY A 311 -12.78 25.95 -13.27
C GLY A 311 -11.33 25.55 -13.43
N HIS A 312 -10.94 24.48 -12.75
CA HIS A 312 -9.69 23.78 -13.02
C HIS A 312 -9.86 22.69 -14.09
N PHE A 313 -11.09 22.24 -14.33
CA PHE A 313 -11.48 21.46 -15.51
C PHE A 313 -12.78 22.01 -16.11
N ARG A 314 -12.69 22.52 -17.34
CA ARG A 314 -13.86 22.96 -18.11
C ARG A 314 -14.36 21.77 -18.91
N TYR A 315 -15.62 21.40 -18.77
CA TYR A 315 -16.18 20.20 -19.42
C TYR A 315 -17.37 20.49 -20.34
N LYS A 316 -17.87 21.73 -20.34
CA LYS A 316 -18.96 22.19 -21.19
C LYS A 316 -18.82 23.68 -21.55
N ASP A 317 -19.77 24.16 -22.35
CA ASP A 317 -19.88 25.55 -22.82
C ASP A 317 -18.64 26.04 -23.58
N PHE A 318 -17.97 25.12 -24.29
CA PHE A 318 -16.94 25.42 -25.27
C PHE A 318 -17.43 24.93 -26.63
N SER A 319 -17.08 25.65 -27.69
CA SER A 319 -17.44 25.28 -29.06
C SER A 319 -16.27 25.57 -29.97
N ASN A 320 -15.92 24.60 -30.81
CA ASN A 320 -14.83 24.67 -31.77
C ASN A 320 -13.51 25.14 -31.15
N GLU A 321 -13.22 24.67 -29.92
CA GLU A 321 -12.01 25.07 -29.20
C GLU A 321 -10.86 24.10 -29.50
N PRO A 322 -9.72 24.59 -30.00
CA PRO A 322 -8.62 23.71 -30.37
C PRO A 322 -8.12 22.86 -29.19
N ALA A 323 -7.77 21.60 -29.43
CA ALA A 323 -7.19 20.72 -28.40
C ALA A 323 -5.89 21.31 -27.81
N GLY A 324 -5.14 22.08 -28.61
CA GLY A 324 -3.96 22.82 -28.18
C GLY A 324 -4.26 23.91 -27.13
N SER A 325 -5.51 24.39 -27.02
CA SER A 325 -5.90 25.40 -26.04
C SER A 325 -5.90 24.88 -24.60
N TRP A 326 -5.98 23.55 -24.40
CA TRP A 326 -6.06 22.87 -23.10
C TRP A 326 -4.69 22.53 -22.48
N VAL A 327 -3.63 22.65 -23.28
CA VAL A 327 -2.26 22.36 -22.91
C VAL A 327 -1.36 23.57 -23.18
N SER A 328 -0.21 23.66 -22.54
CA SER A 328 0.70 24.80 -22.69
C SER A 328 2.17 24.39 -22.67
N ASP A 329 3.02 25.20 -23.30
CA ASP A 329 4.47 25.15 -23.10
C ASP A 329 4.92 25.96 -21.87
N ASN A 330 4.06 26.85 -21.36
CA ASN A 330 4.37 27.78 -20.30
C ASN A 330 3.88 27.25 -18.95
N ALA A 331 4.81 27.07 -18.00
CA ALA A 331 4.49 26.59 -16.65
C ALA A 331 3.53 27.52 -15.88
N SER A 332 3.52 28.82 -16.19
CA SER A 332 2.60 29.80 -15.58
C SER A 332 1.14 29.49 -15.85
N ASP A 333 0.82 28.79 -16.94
CA ASP A 333 -0.55 28.40 -17.29
C ASP A 333 -1.00 27.15 -16.52
N ALA A 334 -0.08 26.52 -15.78
CA ALA A 334 -0.27 25.27 -15.07
C ALA A 334 0.16 25.34 -13.57
N PRO A 335 -0.32 26.33 -12.79
CA PRO A 335 0.11 26.54 -11.41
C PRO A 335 -0.16 25.36 -10.47
N TYR A 336 -1.14 24.50 -10.78
CA TYR A 336 -1.52 23.34 -9.95
C TYR A 336 -1.11 22.00 -10.57
N THR A 337 -0.58 22.04 -11.79
CA THR A 337 -0.17 20.87 -12.58
C THR A 337 1.23 21.08 -13.15
N PRO A 338 2.24 21.20 -12.27
CA PRO A 338 3.56 21.75 -12.61
C PRO A 338 4.46 20.79 -13.40
N VAL A 339 3.94 19.67 -13.91
CA VAL A 339 4.71 18.70 -14.69
C VAL A 339 4.21 18.66 -16.14
N LYS A 340 5.15 18.59 -17.09
CA LYS A 340 4.82 18.28 -18.48
C LYS A 340 4.35 16.83 -18.57
N SER A 341 3.05 16.63 -18.56
CA SER A 341 2.41 15.30 -18.55
C SER A 341 1.52 15.06 -19.77
N PHE A 342 1.56 15.95 -20.75
CA PHE A 342 0.83 15.81 -22.00
C PHE A 342 1.76 15.84 -23.21
N ASN A 343 1.40 15.08 -24.23
CA ASN A 343 1.92 15.28 -25.58
C ASN A 343 0.83 15.90 -26.47
N PHE A 344 1.27 16.70 -27.43
CA PHE A 344 0.40 17.36 -28.39
C PHE A 344 0.87 17.06 -29.80
N THR A 345 -0.06 16.70 -30.68
CA THR A 345 0.20 16.50 -32.11
C THR A 345 -0.84 17.18 -32.96
N GLU A 346 -0.40 17.70 -34.09
CA GLU A 346 -1.25 18.36 -35.07
C GLU A 346 -1.06 17.72 -36.45
N SER A 347 -2.15 17.31 -37.08
CA SER A 347 -2.16 16.75 -38.43
C SER A 347 -3.09 17.57 -39.30
N GLN A 348 -2.59 18.04 -40.44
CA GLN A 348 -3.40 18.82 -41.37
C GLN A 348 -3.19 18.29 -42.78
N GLN A 349 -4.29 18.01 -43.47
CA GLN A 349 -4.24 17.72 -44.89
C GLN A 349 -3.76 18.95 -45.68
N LYS A 350 -3.05 18.71 -46.79
CA LYS A 350 -2.71 19.77 -47.74
C LYS A 350 -3.96 20.26 -48.46
N ASP A 351 -4.00 21.56 -48.81
CA ASP A 351 -5.09 22.16 -49.58
C ASP A 351 -5.27 21.43 -50.92
N ARG A 352 -6.44 20.79 -51.09
CA ARG A 352 -6.79 20.05 -52.31
C ARG A 352 -8.30 20.12 -52.51
N VAL A 353 -8.73 20.39 -53.74
CA VAL A 353 -10.14 20.24 -54.15
C VAL A 353 -10.20 19.09 -55.13
N THR A 354 -10.60 17.92 -54.65
CA THR A 354 -10.65 16.70 -55.48
C THR A 354 -12.01 16.04 -55.37
N SER A 355 -12.34 15.20 -56.35
CA SER A 355 -13.58 14.40 -56.36
C SER A 355 -13.42 13.04 -55.67
N THR A 356 -12.31 12.81 -54.96
CA THR A 356 -11.99 11.54 -54.31
C THR A 356 -11.85 11.75 -52.82
N ASP A 357 -12.37 10.80 -52.05
CA ASP A 357 -12.31 10.84 -50.59
C ASP A 357 -10.87 10.75 -50.09
N TRP A 358 -10.57 11.57 -49.09
CA TRP A 358 -9.31 11.63 -48.38
C TRP A 358 -9.54 11.63 -46.88
N HIS A 359 -8.69 10.90 -46.19
CA HIS A 359 -8.77 10.73 -44.75
C HIS A 359 -7.49 11.22 -44.09
N THR A 360 -7.64 12.05 -43.07
CA THR A 360 -6.53 12.59 -42.29
C THR A 360 -6.43 11.82 -40.98
N TYR A 361 -5.23 11.40 -40.61
CA TYR A 361 -5.00 10.67 -39.37
C TYR A 361 -3.97 11.37 -38.49
N ASN A 362 -4.14 11.19 -37.18
CA ASN A 362 -3.27 11.71 -36.14
C ASN A 362 -3.23 10.72 -34.97
N GLU A 363 -2.05 10.23 -34.63
CA GLU A 363 -1.83 9.38 -33.48
C GLU A 363 -0.85 10.05 -32.52
N CYS A 364 -1.13 9.94 -31.23
CA CYS A 364 -0.28 10.49 -30.18
C CYS A 364 -0.15 9.49 -29.02
N THR A 365 1.06 9.30 -28.51
CA THR A 365 1.28 8.52 -27.29
C THR A 365 1.52 9.48 -26.14
N ALA A 366 0.72 9.34 -25.08
CA ALA A 366 0.90 10.09 -23.85
C ALA A 366 2.19 9.64 -23.12
N PRO A 367 2.73 10.47 -22.21
CA PRO A 367 3.75 10.01 -21.29
C PRO A 367 3.27 8.82 -20.45
N THR A 368 4.21 8.01 -19.98
CA THR A 368 3.91 6.78 -19.26
C THR A 368 3.58 7.09 -17.81
N ALA A 369 2.36 6.74 -17.41
CA ALA A 369 1.90 6.80 -16.03
C ALA A 369 2.58 5.71 -15.17
N MET A 370 2.67 5.95 -13.88
CA MET A 370 3.07 4.95 -12.88
C MET A 370 1.94 4.60 -11.95
N LEU A 371 1.87 3.34 -11.59
CA LEU A 371 0.93 2.81 -10.62
C LEU A 371 1.56 1.65 -9.87
N THR A 372 1.37 1.58 -8.56
CA THR A 372 1.75 0.41 -7.76
C THR A 372 0.49 -0.26 -7.25
N VAL A 373 0.39 -1.57 -7.41
CA VAL A 373 -0.84 -2.33 -7.14
C VAL A 373 -0.56 -3.54 -6.28
N ASP A 374 -1.32 -3.69 -5.20
CA ASP A 374 -1.40 -4.94 -4.47
C ASP A 374 -2.27 -5.96 -5.23
N VAL A 375 -1.62 -6.81 -6.03
CA VAL A 375 -2.31 -7.79 -6.89
C VAL A 375 -2.84 -8.99 -6.12
N SER A 376 -2.53 -9.05 -4.83
CA SER A 376 -3.12 -9.97 -3.88
C SER A 376 -4.53 -9.52 -3.46
N ARG A 377 -4.87 -8.24 -3.72
CA ARG A 377 -6.17 -7.64 -3.49
C ARG A 377 -6.95 -7.37 -4.78
N TYR A 378 -6.29 -6.84 -5.80
CA TYR A 378 -6.95 -6.38 -7.01
C TYR A 378 -6.63 -7.29 -8.20
N GLY A 379 -7.68 -7.80 -8.86
CA GLY A 379 -7.56 -8.55 -10.13
C GLY A 379 -7.83 -7.70 -11.38
N ASN A 380 -8.16 -6.42 -11.22
CA ASN A 380 -8.47 -5.51 -12.32
C ASN A 380 -8.18 -4.05 -11.92
N LEU A 381 -7.71 -3.25 -12.88
CA LEU A 381 -7.43 -1.82 -12.67
C LEU A 381 -8.68 -1.03 -12.24
N ASN A 382 -9.90 -1.46 -12.59
CA ASN A 382 -11.13 -0.77 -12.21
C ASN A 382 -11.48 -0.85 -10.72
N LYS A 383 -10.70 -1.61 -9.93
CA LYS A 383 -10.85 -1.71 -8.47
C LYS A 383 -9.87 -0.80 -7.71
N ILE A 384 -9.01 -0.09 -8.42
CA ILE A 384 -8.02 0.79 -7.80
C ILE A 384 -8.69 2.13 -7.52
N PRO A 385 -8.70 2.61 -6.26
CA PRO A 385 -9.35 3.87 -5.92
C PRO A 385 -8.84 5.05 -6.75
N ASN A 386 -9.77 5.91 -7.18
CA ASN A 386 -9.55 7.11 -7.99
C ASN A 386 -8.96 6.89 -9.40
N LEU A 387 -8.56 5.68 -9.80
CA LEU A 387 -8.00 5.43 -11.13
C LEU A 387 -9.09 5.54 -12.22
N SER A 388 -8.88 6.42 -13.18
CA SER A 388 -9.81 6.64 -14.28
C SER A 388 -9.11 6.97 -15.59
N THR A 389 -9.88 6.89 -16.67
CA THR A 389 -9.53 7.43 -17.99
C THR A 389 -10.67 8.29 -18.53
N GLY A 390 -10.34 9.25 -19.40
CA GLY A 390 -11.35 10.03 -20.08
C GLY A 390 -11.00 10.43 -21.51
N LEU A 391 -12.05 10.81 -22.23
CA LEU A 391 -12.05 11.27 -23.62
C LEU A 391 -13.00 12.47 -23.73
N MET A 392 -12.50 13.56 -24.28
CA MET A 392 -13.25 14.77 -24.58
C MET A 392 -13.01 15.19 -26.02
N VAL A 393 -14.08 15.42 -26.77
CA VAL A 393 -14.03 16.07 -28.09
C VAL A 393 -14.06 17.57 -27.86
N THR A 394 -13.14 18.32 -28.46
CA THR A 394 -12.99 19.76 -28.20
C THR A 394 -13.41 20.64 -29.37
N ASP A 395 -13.38 20.07 -30.58
CA ASP A 395 -13.76 20.72 -31.83
C ASP A 395 -14.07 19.63 -32.86
N ASP A 396 -15.28 19.66 -33.41
CA ASP A 396 -15.77 18.79 -34.48
C ASP A 396 -16.35 19.60 -35.66
N GLN A 397 -15.95 20.87 -35.78
CA GLN A 397 -16.53 21.84 -36.71
C GLN A 397 -16.68 21.25 -38.12
N ASP A 398 -17.85 21.49 -38.71
CA ASP A 398 -18.22 21.10 -40.08
C ASP A 398 -18.27 19.58 -40.34
N SER A 399 -18.22 18.74 -39.29
CA SER A 399 -18.47 17.30 -39.41
C SER A 399 -19.97 16.94 -39.34
N LYS A 400 -20.37 15.80 -39.93
CA LYS A 400 -21.78 15.36 -40.00
C LYS A 400 -22.12 14.12 -39.19
N LYS A 401 -21.09 13.30 -38.89
CA LYS A 401 -21.21 12.03 -38.19
C LYS A 401 -19.91 11.75 -37.44
N GLY A 402 -20.00 11.01 -36.34
CA GLY A 402 -18.85 10.59 -35.56
C GLY A 402 -18.97 9.20 -34.96
N CYS A 403 -17.85 8.70 -34.49
CA CYS A 403 -17.78 7.56 -33.59
C CYS A 403 -16.55 7.65 -32.70
N TRP A 404 -16.59 6.97 -31.57
CA TRP A 404 -15.48 6.96 -30.63
C TRP A 404 -15.48 5.70 -29.78
N TYR A 405 -14.31 5.39 -29.22
CA TYR A 405 -14.21 4.38 -28.16
C TYR A 405 -13.05 4.66 -27.22
N VAL A 406 -13.11 4.03 -26.06
CA VAL A 406 -11.99 3.85 -25.13
C VAL A 406 -11.83 2.35 -24.89
N ALA A 407 -10.62 1.82 -25.06
CA ALA A 407 -10.35 0.38 -25.07
C ALA A 407 -9.01 0.00 -24.44
N ASP A 408 -8.90 -1.25 -24.00
CA ASP A 408 -7.63 -1.91 -23.72
C ASP A 408 -6.93 -2.23 -25.05
N SER A 409 -5.72 -1.75 -25.24
CA SER A 409 -4.86 -2.07 -26.38
C SER A 409 -3.52 -2.67 -25.94
N THR A 410 -3.47 -3.24 -24.74
CA THR A 410 -2.26 -3.85 -24.18
C THR A 410 -1.74 -4.97 -25.09
N GLY A 411 -0.45 -4.92 -25.41
CA GLY A 411 0.21 -5.94 -26.24
C GLY A 411 0.09 -5.72 -27.76
N PHE A 412 -0.66 -4.72 -28.21
CA PHE A 412 -0.69 -4.33 -29.61
C PHE A 412 0.47 -3.38 -29.94
N SER A 413 1.11 -3.62 -31.08
CA SER A 413 2.31 -2.93 -31.56
C SER A 413 2.00 -1.77 -32.51
N ASP A 414 0.76 -1.26 -32.53
CA ASP A 414 0.39 -0.04 -33.25
C ASP A 414 1.23 1.11 -32.70
N SER A 415 2.37 1.33 -33.35
CA SER A 415 3.41 2.32 -33.10
C SER A 415 3.12 3.28 -31.94
N ASN A 416 3.83 3.10 -30.82
CA ASN A 416 3.92 4.05 -29.71
C ASN A 416 4.65 5.37 -30.11
N SER A 417 4.59 5.75 -31.39
CA SER A 417 5.24 6.91 -31.98
C SER A 417 4.19 7.71 -32.72
N ALA A 418 4.22 9.03 -32.56
CA ALA A 418 3.27 9.92 -33.24
C ALA A 418 3.25 9.67 -34.76
N LYS A 419 2.07 9.40 -35.30
CA LYS A 419 1.84 9.23 -36.75
C LYS A 419 0.87 10.29 -37.23
N GLN A 420 1.23 10.98 -38.30
CA GLN A 420 0.40 12.04 -38.88
C GLN A 420 0.46 11.90 -40.40
N GLY A 421 -0.67 12.10 -41.07
CA GLY A 421 -0.68 12.10 -42.52
C GLY A 421 -2.08 11.99 -43.11
N GLU A 422 -2.09 11.67 -44.41
CA GLU A 422 -3.28 11.57 -45.24
C GLU A 422 -3.25 10.25 -46.03
N THR A 423 -4.42 9.65 -46.26
CA THR A 423 -4.58 8.49 -47.14
C THR A 423 -5.92 8.53 -47.87
N LYS A 424 -5.94 8.02 -49.11
CA LYS A 424 -7.18 7.76 -49.86
C LYS A 424 -7.81 6.40 -49.54
N ASP A 425 -7.06 5.55 -48.84
CA ASP A 425 -7.46 4.18 -48.56
C ASP A 425 -7.99 4.08 -47.13
N TYR A 426 -9.33 4.14 -47.01
CA TYR A 426 -10.00 4.01 -45.73
C TYR A 426 -9.76 2.67 -45.05
N SER A 427 -9.47 1.59 -45.81
CA SER A 427 -9.29 0.26 -45.23
C SER A 427 -8.12 0.21 -44.24
N ILE A 428 -7.11 1.05 -44.45
CA ILE A 428 -5.96 1.22 -43.55
C ILE A 428 -6.43 1.79 -42.20
N ILE A 429 -7.18 2.89 -42.22
CA ILE A 429 -7.69 3.55 -41.00
C ILE A 429 -8.67 2.64 -40.28
N LYS A 430 -9.55 1.96 -41.02
CA LYS A 430 -10.46 0.96 -40.47
C LYS A 430 -9.71 -0.18 -39.80
N GLY A 431 -8.60 -0.63 -40.38
CA GLY A 431 -7.71 -1.61 -39.77
C GLY A 431 -7.19 -1.12 -38.42
N TRP A 432 -6.64 0.10 -38.36
CA TRP A 432 -6.13 0.68 -37.12
C TRP A 432 -7.23 0.92 -36.08
N PHE A 433 -8.41 1.39 -36.48
CA PHE A 433 -9.54 1.59 -35.57
C PHE A 433 -9.93 0.28 -34.87
N ASN A 434 -9.92 -0.85 -35.60
CA ASN A 434 -10.33 -2.14 -35.06
C ASN A 434 -9.21 -2.88 -34.30
N THR A 435 -8.02 -2.28 -34.15
CA THR A 435 -6.94 -2.83 -33.32
C THR A 435 -7.15 -2.45 -31.85
N TYR A 436 -7.76 -3.35 -31.10
CA TYR A 436 -7.87 -3.31 -29.64
C TYR A 436 -8.11 -4.73 -29.09
N LYS A 437 -7.94 -4.90 -27.78
CA LYS A 437 -8.22 -6.15 -27.07
C LYS A 437 -9.67 -6.21 -26.60
N SER A 438 -10.14 -5.15 -25.94
CA SER A 438 -11.51 -5.05 -25.44
C SER A 438 -11.94 -3.60 -25.27
N ILE A 439 -13.17 -3.28 -25.68
CA ILE A 439 -13.77 -1.96 -25.51
C ILE A 439 -14.25 -1.78 -24.06
N MET A 440 -13.95 -0.62 -23.48
CA MET A 440 -14.48 -0.16 -22.19
C MET A 440 -15.76 0.66 -22.36
N ALA A 441 -15.79 1.53 -23.36
CA ALA A 441 -16.95 2.34 -23.76
C ALA A 441 -16.83 2.77 -25.23
N SER A 442 -17.96 2.96 -25.92
CA SER A 442 -17.99 3.38 -27.32
C SER A 442 -19.35 3.93 -27.74
N GLN A 443 -19.38 4.77 -28.77
CA GLN A 443 -20.58 5.09 -29.54
C GLN A 443 -20.28 5.02 -31.04
N GLY A 444 -21.11 4.29 -31.78
CA GLY A 444 -20.93 4.04 -33.21
C GLY A 444 -19.67 3.23 -33.52
N GLY A 445 -19.36 3.14 -34.80
CA GLY A 445 -18.16 2.46 -35.30
C GLY A 445 -17.84 2.87 -36.73
N THR A 446 -16.89 2.18 -37.37
CA THR A 446 -16.36 2.60 -38.67
C THR A 446 -17.34 2.46 -39.83
N ASP A 447 -18.30 1.55 -39.71
CA ASP A 447 -19.32 1.24 -40.73
C ASP A 447 -20.70 1.81 -40.36
N ASP A 448 -20.87 2.19 -39.09
CA ASP A 448 -22.08 2.64 -38.44
C ASP A 448 -21.84 3.97 -37.70
N MET A 449 -21.08 4.87 -38.32
CA MET A 449 -20.90 6.23 -37.79
C MET A 449 -22.26 6.89 -37.62
N LEU A 450 -22.46 7.49 -36.46
CA LEU A 450 -23.74 8.03 -36.03
C LEU A 450 -23.72 9.54 -36.21
N GLY A 451 -24.84 10.12 -36.65
CA GLY A 451 -25.04 11.57 -36.66
C GLY A 451 -25.90 12.00 -35.47
N GLY A 452 -26.22 13.30 -35.40
CA GLY A 452 -27.13 13.83 -34.39
C GLY A 452 -26.42 14.22 -33.09
N GLY A 453 -25.18 14.70 -33.19
CA GLY A 453 -24.43 15.24 -32.05
C GLY A 453 -23.52 14.25 -31.34
N ILE A 454 -23.30 13.04 -31.89
CA ILE A 454 -22.30 12.10 -31.33
C ILE A 454 -20.89 12.60 -31.60
N GLU A 455 -20.70 13.19 -32.77
CA GLU A 455 -19.54 13.98 -33.19
C GLU A 455 -19.29 15.22 -32.33
N ALA A 456 -20.33 15.79 -31.72
CA ALA A 456 -20.31 17.10 -31.07
C ALA A 456 -19.29 17.22 -29.93
N GLU A 457 -18.93 18.44 -29.57
CA GLU A 457 -17.98 18.71 -28.51
C GLU A 457 -18.52 18.31 -27.12
N GLY A 458 -17.63 17.90 -26.23
CA GLY A 458 -17.96 17.48 -24.87
C GLY A 458 -17.21 16.24 -24.39
N VAL A 459 -17.39 15.93 -23.11
CA VAL A 459 -16.78 14.76 -22.47
C VAL A 459 -17.57 13.50 -22.84
N LYS A 460 -16.99 12.67 -23.70
CA LYS A 460 -17.58 11.41 -24.17
C LYS A 460 -17.47 10.29 -23.15
N TYR A 461 -16.33 10.22 -22.45
CA TYR A 461 -16.10 9.22 -21.41
C TYR A 461 -15.29 9.81 -20.25
N ASN A 462 -15.68 9.48 -19.02
CA ASN A 462 -14.88 9.69 -17.83
C ASN A 462 -15.18 8.57 -16.84
N GLY A 463 -14.42 7.48 -16.90
CA GLY A 463 -14.82 6.23 -16.28
C GLY A 463 -13.67 5.34 -15.84
N PRO A 464 -14.00 4.17 -15.26
CA PRO A 464 -13.02 3.24 -14.74
C PRO A 464 -12.15 2.62 -15.86
N VAL A 465 -10.90 2.32 -15.53
CA VAL A 465 -10.00 1.59 -16.43
C VAL A 465 -10.25 0.09 -16.30
N ILE A 466 -10.92 -0.53 -17.28
CA ILE A 466 -11.31 -1.95 -17.22
C ILE A 466 -10.24 -2.80 -17.91
N ILE A 467 -9.19 -3.17 -17.18
CA ILE A 467 -8.11 -4.03 -17.67
C ILE A 467 -7.77 -5.06 -16.58
N PRO A 468 -7.94 -6.37 -16.84
CA PRO A 468 -7.51 -7.42 -15.93
C PRO A 468 -5.99 -7.42 -15.73
N ILE A 469 -5.54 -7.65 -14.50
CA ILE A 469 -4.11 -7.68 -14.15
C ILE A 469 -3.72 -9.05 -13.58
N SER A 470 -2.43 -9.41 -13.67
CA SER A 470 -1.98 -10.71 -13.14
C SER A 470 -1.75 -10.64 -11.64
N SER A 471 -1.89 -11.79 -10.96
CA SER A 471 -1.65 -11.93 -9.52
C SER A 471 -0.16 -12.06 -9.14
N THR A 472 0.75 -11.91 -10.11
CA THR A 472 2.19 -12.15 -9.97
C THR A 472 2.97 -10.85 -9.80
N ASN A 473 4.08 -10.94 -9.06
CA ASN A 473 5.05 -9.86 -8.97
C ASN A 473 5.66 -9.59 -10.35
N ALA A 474 5.44 -8.41 -10.90
CA ALA A 474 5.96 -8.00 -12.20
C ALA A 474 5.86 -6.48 -12.37
N THR A 475 6.58 -5.95 -13.35
CA THR A 475 6.26 -4.64 -13.91
C THR A 475 5.68 -4.86 -15.29
N THR A 476 4.43 -4.46 -15.51
CA THR A 476 3.73 -4.64 -16.78
C THR A 476 3.20 -3.30 -17.26
N THR A 477 3.40 -3.01 -18.55
CA THR A 477 2.81 -1.84 -19.19
C THR A 477 1.48 -2.22 -19.79
N TYR A 478 0.41 -1.61 -19.28
CA TYR A 478 -0.92 -1.66 -19.86
C TYR A 478 -1.15 -0.42 -20.70
N THR A 479 -1.87 -0.55 -21.81
CA THR A 479 -2.10 0.57 -22.73
C THR A 479 -3.59 0.77 -22.93
N ILE A 480 -4.06 1.99 -22.69
CA ILE A 480 -5.41 2.42 -23.01
C ILE A 480 -5.35 3.16 -24.34
N LYS A 481 -6.19 2.75 -25.29
CA LYS A 481 -6.39 3.43 -26.56
C LYS A 481 -7.72 4.16 -26.55
N SER A 482 -7.69 5.45 -26.83
CA SER A 482 -8.88 6.29 -26.99
C SER A 482 -8.92 6.83 -28.40
N VAL A 483 -10.04 6.63 -29.08
CA VAL A 483 -10.20 7.00 -30.49
C VAL A 483 -11.41 7.89 -30.67
N TYR A 484 -11.26 8.90 -31.52
CA TYR A 484 -12.34 9.70 -32.07
C TYR A 484 -12.20 9.72 -33.59
N GLN A 485 -13.30 9.46 -34.30
CA GLN A 485 -13.41 9.66 -35.73
C GLN A 485 -14.63 10.50 -36.06
N ASN A 486 -14.51 11.33 -37.09
CA ASN A 486 -15.66 11.97 -37.69
C ASN A 486 -15.59 11.92 -39.23
N HIS A 487 -16.69 12.34 -39.84
CA HIS A 487 -16.94 12.18 -41.25
C HIS A 487 -17.72 13.36 -41.83
N ASP A 488 -17.24 13.88 -42.96
CA ASP A 488 -17.98 14.77 -43.83
C ASP A 488 -17.86 14.32 -45.30
N GLY A 489 -18.99 14.13 -45.99
CA GLY A 489 -19.00 13.95 -47.44
C GLY A 489 -18.22 12.77 -48.04
N GLY A 490 -17.72 11.82 -47.24
CA GLY A 490 -16.83 10.73 -47.66
C GLY A 490 -15.43 10.84 -47.03
N ASP A 491 -15.01 12.06 -46.75
CA ASP A 491 -13.77 12.39 -46.05
C ASP A 491 -13.89 12.08 -44.55
N ARG A 492 -12.76 11.73 -43.92
CA ARG A 492 -12.73 11.34 -42.51
C ARG A 492 -11.54 11.92 -41.77
N ILE A 493 -11.72 12.09 -40.47
CA ILE A 493 -10.62 12.30 -39.52
C ILE A 493 -10.54 11.09 -38.59
N TYR A 494 -9.31 10.65 -38.32
CA TYR A 494 -9.02 9.65 -37.29
C TYR A 494 -7.98 10.18 -36.31
N ASN A 495 -8.39 10.25 -35.05
CA ASN A 495 -7.51 10.56 -33.95
C ASN A 495 -7.42 9.37 -33.01
N ALA A 496 -6.20 8.92 -32.71
CA ALA A 496 -5.97 7.89 -31.70
C ALA A 496 -4.91 8.31 -30.70
N ALA A 497 -5.24 8.14 -29.43
CA ALA A 497 -4.34 8.41 -28.33
C ALA A 497 -4.05 7.14 -27.55
N TYR A 498 -2.77 6.89 -27.28
CA TYR A 498 -2.30 5.74 -26.52
C TYR A 498 -1.78 6.22 -25.16
N MET A 499 -2.36 5.73 -24.07
CA MET A 499 -2.01 6.11 -22.70
C MET A 499 -1.41 4.91 -21.98
N PRO A 500 -0.07 4.76 -21.96
CA PRO A 500 0.59 3.67 -21.27
C PRO A 500 0.63 3.89 -19.75
N ILE A 501 0.35 2.84 -19.00
CA ILE A 501 0.47 2.77 -17.54
C ILE A 501 1.48 1.67 -17.21
N SER A 502 2.62 2.06 -16.65
CA SER A 502 3.56 1.12 -16.06
C SER A 502 3.08 0.75 -14.65
N VAL A 503 2.62 -0.49 -14.51
CA VAL A 503 2.06 -1.01 -13.27
C VAL A 503 3.09 -1.90 -12.58
N THR A 504 3.56 -1.48 -11.40
CA THR A 504 4.34 -2.30 -10.49
C THR A 504 3.39 -3.17 -9.66
N GLN A 505 3.28 -4.42 -10.06
CA GLN A 505 2.46 -5.42 -9.41
C GLN A 505 3.22 -6.06 -8.27
N THR A 506 2.61 -6.00 -7.08
CA THR A 506 3.20 -6.49 -5.85
C THR A 506 2.21 -7.38 -5.14
N ASN A 507 2.51 -8.67 -4.99
CA ASN A 507 1.68 -9.60 -4.23
C ASN A 507 2.10 -9.56 -2.76
N LYS A 508 1.21 -9.11 -1.88
CA LYS A 508 1.47 -8.99 -0.44
C LYS A 508 0.90 -10.12 0.43
N ASP A 509 0.35 -11.18 -0.15
CA ASP A 509 -0.32 -12.25 0.62
C ASP A 509 0.59 -12.93 1.65
N ALA A 510 1.82 -13.26 1.26
CA ALA A 510 2.79 -13.88 2.15
C ALA A 510 3.20 -12.93 3.29
N LEU A 511 3.35 -11.64 2.98
CA LEU A 511 3.67 -10.61 3.98
C LEU A 511 2.53 -10.41 4.97
N ARG A 512 1.29 -10.32 4.47
CA ARG A 512 0.08 -10.23 5.28
C ARG A 512 -0.08 -11.44 6.19
N THR A 513 0.13 -12.65 5.65
CA THR A 513 0.08 -13.90 6.42
C THR A 513 1.12 -13.92 7.54
N ALA A 514 2.37 -13.53 7.25
CA ALA A 514 3.44 -13.48 8.25
C ALA A 514 3.16 -12.44 9.35
N VAL A 515 2.66 -11.26 8.97
CA VAL A 515 2.27 -10.20 9.91
C VAL A 515 1.09 -10.65 10.77
N ASN A 516 0.08 -11.32 10.21
CA ASN A 516 -1.04 -11.90 10.96
C ASN A 516 -0.57 -13.01 11.91
N LYS A 517 0.31 -13.92 11.46
CA LYS A 517 0.92 -14.94 12.32
C LYS A 517 1.65 -14.31 13.51
N ALA A 518 2.49 -13.31 13.26
CA ALA A 518 3.20 -12.58 14.32
C ALA A 518 2.25 -11.87 15.29
N THR A 519 1.13 -11.35 14.78
CA THR A 519 0.10 -10.68 15.58
C THR A 519 -0.62 -11.66 16.49
N ASN A 520 -1.01 -12.82 15.96
CA ASN A 520 -1.75 -13.83 16.70
C ASN A 520 -1.00 -14.32 17.96
N ILE A 521 0.33 -14.31 17.92
CA ILE A 521 1.19 -14.86 18.97
C ILE A 521 1.78 -13.81 19.93
N VAL A 522 1.55 -12.50 19.73
CA VAL A 522 2.15 -11.48 20.61
C VAL A 522 1.71 -11.63 22.08
N ALA A 523 0.50 -12.10 22.35
CA ALA A 523 0.04 -12.37 23.71
C ALA A 523 0.77 -13.58 24.34
N LYS A 524 1.05 -14.62 23.54
CA LYS A 524 1.82 -15.81 23.94
C LYS A 524 3.22 -15.44 24.44
N TYR A 525 3.81 -14.39 23.88
CA TYR A 525 5.17 -13.92 24.25
C TYR A 525 5.20 -12.62 25.05
N GLY A 526 4.04 -12.06 25.39
CA GLY A 526 3.94 -10.90 26.28
C GLY A 526 4.69 -9.66 25.79
N LEU A 527 4.43 -9.18 24.57
CA LEU A 527 5.01 -7.93 24.09
C LEU A 527 4.56 -6.73 24.94
N LYS A 528 5.50 -5.95 25.47
CA LYS A 528 5.24 -4.73 26.26
C LYS A 528 5.37 -3.46 25.41
N THR A 529 4.89 -2.35 25.98
CA THR A 529 4.93 -1.01 25.37
C THR A 529 6.34 -0.53 25.03
N ASP A 530 7.34 -0.88 25.82
CA ASP A 530 8.75 -0.52 25.61
C ASP A 530 9.47 -1.45 24.62
N GLY A 531 8.76 -2.39 24.00
CA GLY A 531 9.32 -3.37 23.07
C GLY A 531 9.98 -4.57 23.76
N THR A 532 10.03 -4.61 25.10
CA THR A 532 10.52 -5.78 25.84
C THR A 532 9.45 -6.86 25.94
N SER A 533 9.85 -8.08 26.33
CA SER A 533 8.92 -9.15 26.65
C SER A 533 8.65 -9.22 28.15
N VAL A 534 7.48 -9.72 28.52
CA VAL A 534 7.18 -10.15 29.89
C VAL A 534 7.89 -11.45 30.26
N TYR A 535 8.24 -12.29 29.29
CA TYR A 535 8.78 -13.64 29.52
C TYR A 535 10.20 -13.87 29.00
N TYR A 536 10.72 -13.00 28.14
CA TYR A 536 12.11 -13.04 27.67
C TYR A 536 12.92 -11.90 28.27
N ASP A 537 14.22 -12.14 28.49
CA ASP A 537 15.15 -11.09 28.91
C ASP A 537 15.16 -9.96 27.87
N SER A 538 15.19 -8.71 28.35
CA SER A 538 15.43 -7.51 27.55
C SER A 538 16.65 -7.58 26.62
N SER A 539 17.67 -8.37 26.97
CA SER A 539 18.88 -8.58 26.18
C SER A 539 18.78 -9.74 25.17
N ASN A 540 17.64 -10.46 25.12
CA ASN A 540 17.45 -11.56 24.19
C ASN A 540 17.44 -11.04 22.74
N ALA A 541 18.44 -11.49 21.96
CA ALA A 541 18.62 -11.06 20.57
C ALA A 541 17.51 -11.55 19.64
N ASN A 542 16.97 -12.75 19.87
CA ASN A 542 15.87 -13.32 19.09
C ASN A 542 14.58 -12.51 19.28
N TRP A 543 14.28 -12.14 20.52
CA TRP A 543 13.17 -11.26 20.87
C TRP A 543 13.28 -9.89 20.19
N THR A 544 14.44 -9.24 20.34
CA THR A 544 14.70 -7.93 19.74
C THR A 544 14.53 -7.98 18.22
N LYS A 545 15.01 -9.04 17.58
CA LYS A 545 14.88 -9.27 16.14
C LYS A 545 13.43 -9.46 15.71
N PHE A 546 12.64 -10.24 16.45
CA PHE A 546 11.20 -10.41 16.18
C PHE A 546 10.44 -9.10 16.26
N VAL A 547 10.59 -8.33 17.33
CA VAL A 547 9.85 -7.07 17.50
C VAL A 547 10.18 -6.09 16.36
N THR A 548 11.47 -5.98 16.01
CA THR A 548 11.93 -5.15 14.90
C THR A 548 11.31 -5.59 13.57
N LEU A 549 11.35 -6.88 13.25
CA LEU A 549 10.82 -7.41 12.00
C LEU A 549 9.29 -7.38 11.95
N TYR A 550 8.60 -7.58 13.07
CA TYR A 550 7.16 -7.49 13.17
C TYR A 550 6.68 -6.07 12.81
N GLN A 551 7.32 -5.05 13.39
CA GLN A 551 7.00 -3.66 13.10
C GLN A 551 7.38 -3.28 11.66
N LEU A 552 8.58 -3.66 11.19
CA LEU A 552 9.03 -3.40 9.83
C LEU A 552 8.09 -4.03 8.79
N ALA A 553 7.77 -5.32 8.94
CA ALA A 553 6.88 -6.04 8.04
C ALA A 553 5.47 -5.42 8.02
N GLY A 554 4.96 -4.98 9.18
CA GLY A 554 3.69 -4.26 9.27
C GLY A 554 3.70 -2.94 8.49
N LYS A 555 4.78 -2.15 8.59
CA LYS A 555 4.92 -0.89 7.82
C LYS A 555 5.07 -1.15 6.32
N MET A 556 5.81 -2.19 5.94
CA MET A 556 5.96 -2.62 4.54
C MET A 556 4.62 -3.07 3.95
N LEU A 557 3.81 -3.81 4.73
CA LEU A 557 2.47 -4.23 4.32
C LEU A 557 1.58 -3.02 4.00
N ALA A 558 1.55 -2.03 4.89
CA ALA A 558 0.76 -0.82 4.73
C ALA A 558 1.20 0.07 3.54
N ASN A 559 2.49 0.10 3.19
CA ASN A 559 3.02 1.02 2.17
C ASN A 559 2.39 0.78 0.79
N LEU A 560 1.65 1.77 0.27
CA LEU A 560 1.00 1.68 -1.05
C LEU A 560 1.99 1.48 -2.21
N ASP A 561 3.12 2.17 -2.16
CA ASP A 561 4.07 2.29 -3.28
C ASP A 561 5.26 1.32 -3.19
N LEU A 562 5.18 0.32 -2.32
CA LEU A 562 6.29 -0.62 -2.13
C LEU A 562 6.30 -1.70 -3.21
N ALA A 563 7.33 -1.72 -4.05
CA ALA A 563 7.59 -2.81 -4.98
C ALA A 563 8.17 -4.04 -4.25
N SER A 564 7.93 -5.24 -4.78
CA SER A 564 8.42 -6.49 -4.18
C SER A 564 9.95 -6.58 -4.01
N THR A 565 10.70 -5.91 -4.87
CA THR A 565 12.18 -5.88 -4.86
C THR A 565 12.75 -4.69 -4.10
N THR A 566 11.93 -3.71 -3.71
CA THR A 566 12.39 -2.54 -2.97
C THR A 566 12.84 -2.96 -1.57
N THR A 567 14.02 -2.51 -1.19
CA THR A 567 14.60 -2.73 0.15
C THR A 567 14.15 -1.61 1.10
N VAL A 568 13.61 -1.99 2.25
CA VAL A 568 13.35 -1.10 3.40
C VAL A 568 14.16 -1.60 4.57
N SER A 569 15.04 -0.77 5.12
CA SER A 569 15.92 -1.12 6.25
C SER A 569 16.72 -2.42 6.05
N GLY A 570 17.17 -2.69 4.81
CA GLY A 570 17.91 -3.90 4.46
C GLY A 570 17.06 -5.11 4.05
N TYR A 571 15.72 -5.02 4.09
CA TYR A 571 14.81 -6.12 3.76
C TYR A 571 13.94 -5.82 2.54
N THR A 572 13.89 -6.78 1.62
CA THR A 572 12.81 -6.91 0.63
C THR A 572 11.58 -7.55 1.29
N MET A 573 10.41 -7.53 0.64
CA MET A 573 9.22 -8.18 1.22
C MET A 573 9.45 -9.66 1.51
N ALA A 574 10.09 -10.39 0.58
CA ALA A 574 10.35 -11.81 0.75
C ALA A 574 11.32 -12.09 1.91
N THR A 575 12.36 -11.27 2.08
CA THR A 575 13.33 -11.43 3.17
C THR A 575 12.77 -10.96 4.52
N ALA A 576 11.84 -10.00 4.53
CA ALA A 576 11.08 -9.63 5.72
C ALA A 576 10.17 -10.79 6.17
N VAL A 577 9.49 -11.47 5.23
CA VAL A 577 8.66 -12.65 5.51
C VAL A 577 9.48 -13.80 6.10
N SER A 578 10.55 -14.21 5.41
CA SER A 578 11.39 -15.32 5.90
C SER A 578 12.06 -14.94 7.22
N GLY A 579 12.60 -13.72 7.33
CA GLY A 579 13.22 -13.21 8.55
C GLY A 579 12.26 -13.20 9.74
N LEU A 580 11.02 -12.75 9.56
CA LEU A 580 10.01 -12.71 10.61
C LEU A 580 9.62 -14.12 11.05
N ASN A 581 9.37 -15.03 10.09
CA ASN A 581 9.05 -16.42 10.41
C ASN A 581 10.18 -17.13 11.17
N SER A 582 11.43 -16.95 10.74
CA SER A 582 12.58 -17.51 11.45
C SER A 582 12.78 -16.88 12.83
N ALA A 583 12.46 -15.59 13.01
CA ALA A 583 12.52 -14.95 14.33
C ALA A 583 11.45 -15.51 15.29
N ILE A 584 10.25 -15.83 14.77
CA ILE A 584 9.21 -16.51 15.55
C ILE A 584 9.69 -17.91 15.98
N GLU A 585 10.20 -18.70 15.04
CA GLU A 585 10.71 -20.05 15.32
C GLU A 585 11.86 -20.03 16.35
N ALA A 586 12.76 -19.04 16.26
CA ALA A 586 13.84 -18.88 17.22
C ALA A 586 13.35 -18.56 18.64
N ILE A 587 12.32 -17.71 18.77
CA ILE A 587 11.71 -17.39 20.06
C ILE A 587 10.96 -18.59 20.64
N GLU A 588 10.35 -19.41 19.77
CA GLU A 588 9.71 -20.67 20.18
C GLU A 588 10.72 -21.71 20.65
N ALA A 589 11.91 -21.75 20.04
CA ALA A 589 13.00 -22.62 20.47
C ALA A 589 13.69 -22.15 21.75
N ASP A 590 13.70 -20.84 22.03
CA ASP A 590 14.23 -20.29 23.29
C ASP A 590 13.36 -20.74 24.47
N ALA A 591 13.94 -21.49 25.42
CA ALA A 591 13.26 -21.85 26.65
C ALA A 591 12.77 -20.58 27.39
N ARG A 592 11.48 -20.53 27.77
CA ARG A 592 10.78 -19.37 28.37
C ARG A 592 11.31 -18.91 29.74
N ILE A 593 12.52 -19.28 30.13
CA ILE A 593 13.02 -19.14 31.50
C ILE A 593 13.53 -17.71 31.70
N THR A 594 12.63 -16.79 32.02
CA THR A 594 12.98 -15.55 32.73
C THR A 594 13.17 -15.86 34.21
N GLY A 595 14.39 -16.24 34.51
CA GLY A 595 14.90 -16.32 35.85
C GLY A 595 16.19 -17.10 35.79
N THR A 596 17.27 -16.55 36.32
CA THR A 596 18.19 -17.43 37.03
C THR A 596 17.32 -18.22 37.99
N ALA A 597 17.00 -19.47 37.66
CA ALA A 597 16.55 -20.41 38.65
C ALA A 597 17.71 -20.45 39.64
N SER A 598 17.61 -19.65 40.71
CA SER A 598 18.42 -19.88 41.87
C SER A 598 17.90 -21.23 42.35
N ALA A 599 18.58 -22.30 41.96
CA ALA A 599 18.39 -23.59 42.58
C ALA A 599 18.69 -23.36 44.06
N ARG A 600 17.64 -23.08 44.84
CA ARG A 600 17.75 -22.98 46.28
C ARG A 600 17.82 -24.42 46.75
N PHE A 601 19.04 -24.91 46.96
CA PHE A 601 19.23 -26.16 47.66
C PHE A 601 18.65 -25.96 49.06
N LEU A 602 17.54 -26.64 49.32
CA LEU A 602 16.86 -26.65 50.61
C LEU A 602 17.35 -27.89 51.36
N ALA A 603 17.98 -27.69 52.51
CA ALA A 603 18.41 -28.78 53.39
C ALA A 603 17.52 -28.87 54.63
N LEU A 604 17.35 -30.08 55.16
CA LEU A 604 16.69 -30.31 56.45
C LEU A 604 17.76 -30.31 57.55
N SER A 605 17.78 -29.26 58.37
CA SER A 605 18.64 -29.19 59.56
C SER A 605 17.91 -29.76 60.77
N LYS A 606 18.58 -30.66 61.49
CA LYS A 606 18.04 -31.27 62.72
C LYS A 606 18.30 -30.32 63.90
N THR A 607 17.23 -29.94 64.58
CA THR A 607 17.24 -29.14 65.81
C THR A 607 16.79 -30.00 67.00
N SER A 608 16.94 -29.49 68.22
CA SER A 608 16.48 -30.15 69.45
C SER A 608 14.97 -30.45 69.47
N ASN A 609 14.18 -29.78 68.63
CA ASN A 609 12.72 -29.90 68.58
C ASN A 609 12.18 -30.45 67.24
N GLY A 610 13.04 -31.00 66.36
CA GLY A 610 12.63 -31.56 65.06
C GLY A 610 13.48 -31.06 63.89
N TYR A 611 12.97 -31.17 62.66
CA TYR A 611 13.68 -30.73 61.45
C TYR A 611 13.18 -29.36 60.98
N LYS A 612 14.10 -28.49 60.57
CA LYS A 612 13.80 -27.18 59.96
C LYS A 612 14.39 -27.13 58.55
N LEU A 613 13.60 -26.60 57.61
CA LEU A 613 14.08 -26.24 56.27
C LEU A 613 15.03 -25.04 56.35
N ILE A 614 16.22 -25.18 55.77
CA ILE A 614 17.23 -24.12 55.66
C ILE A 614 17.73 -24.00 54.21
N GLU A 615 18.12 -22.80 53.82
CA GLU A 615 18.78 -22.57 52.53
C GLU A 615 20.27 -22.87 52.66
N VAL A 616 20.82 -23.68 51.75
CA VAL A 616 22.21 -24.17 51.81
C VAL A 616 23.24 -23.02 51.69
N GLN A 617 22.87 -21.87 51.09
CA GLN A 617 23.74 -20.70 51.01
C GLN A 617 24.02 -20.03 52.38
N ASP A 618 23.20 -20.30 53.41
CA ASP A 618 23.42 -19.80 54.77
C ASP A 618 24.44 -20.65 55.58
N ILE A 619 24.81 -21.84 55.08
CA ILE A 619 25.77 -22.74 55.74
C ILE A 619 27.21 -22.30 55.46
N GLU A 620 27.51 -21.88 54.23
CA GLU A 620 28.86 -21.42 53.85
C GLU A 620 29.27 -20.11 54.55
N LYS A 621 28.29 -19.25 54.90
CA LYS A 621 28.54 -17.98 55.61
C LYS A 621 28.73 -18.12 57.12
N ASN A 622 28.38 -19.26 57.71
CA ASN A 622 28.44 -19.48 59.17
C ASN A 622 29.42 -20.57 59.60
N ALA A 623 30.33 -21.01 58.72
CA ALA A 623 31.34 -22.03 59.02
C ALA A 623 32.50 -21.49 59.89
N ALA A 624 32.18 -21.08 61.11
CA ALA A 624 33.13 -20.96 62.21
C ALA A 624 32.82 -22.04 63.27
N ALA A 625 32.81 -23.31 62.85
CA ALA A 625 32.81 -24.45 63.75
C ALA A 625 33.56 -25.63 63.09
N PRO A 626 34.60 -26.19 63.75
CA PRO A 626 35.47 -27.20 63.15
C PRO A 626 34.85 -28.59 63.25
N ASP A 627 33.89 -28.98 62.39
CA ASP A 627 33.63 -30.42 62.13
C ASP A 627 32.72 -30.73 60.91
N ALA A 628 32.90 -30.07 59.78
CA ALA A 628 32.07 -30.33 58.58
C ALA A 628 32.60 -31.47 57.67
N SER A 629 33.47 -32.36 58.15
CA SER A 629 34.01 -33.46 57.33
C SER A 629 33.33 -34.83 57.54
N LYS A 630 32.23 -34.90 58.31
CA LYS A 630 31.51 -36.16 58.54
C LYS A 630 30.00 -35.97 58.51
N SER A 631 29.40 -35.90 57.32
CA SER A 631 27.99 -36.30 57.10
C SER A 631 27.59 -36.06 55.64
N PHE A 632 28.10 -36.88 54.72
CA PHE A 632 27.35 -37.34 53.56
C PHE A 632 27.85 -38.75 53.24
N ALA A 633 27.23 -39.73 53.92
CA ALA A 633 27.21 -41.14 53.56
C ALA A 633 25.74 -41.56 53.54
#